data_AF-A0A3S1RB36-F1
#
_entry.id   AF-A0A3S1RB36-F1
#
_cell.length_a   1.000
_cell.length_b   1.000
_cell.length_c   1.000
_cell.angle_alpha   90.00
_cell.angle_beta   90.00
_cell.angle_gamma   90.00
#
_symmetry.space_group_name_H-M   'P 1'
#
loop_
_entity.id
_entity.type
_entity.pdbx_description
1 polymer ?
#
loop_
_entity_poly.entity_id
_entity_poly.type
_entity_poly.pdbx_seq_one_letter_code
_entity_poly.pdbx_strand_id
1 'polypeptide(L)'
;MSVDAGPRKVDAEYAIEYLQEHPQAGLCCEDRRCWITPNANETDQRILLLDVVEADRLKDDPRLRLVSGIAHAGRSLWVVRRMT
;
A
#
# COMPACT_ATOMS: atom_id res chain seq x y z
N MET A 1 -15.23 -22.45 -7.05
CA MET A 1 -14.23 -21.87 -7.97
C MET A 1 -13.34 -20.95 -7.14
N SER A 2 -12.20 -21.44 -6.65
CA SER A 2 -11.20 -20.56 -6.04
C SER A 2 -10.41 -19.94 -7.17
N VAL A 3 -10.81 -18.73 -7.56
CA VAL A 3 -9.91 -17.85 -8.29
C VAL A 3 -8.89 -17.36 -7.28
N ASP A 4 -7.82 -18.13 -7.09
CA ASP A 4 -6.58 -17.63 -6.51
C ASP A 4 -5.91 -16.74 -7.56
N ALA A 5 -6.63 -15.67 -7.94
CA ALA A 5 -6.10 -14.59 -8.73
C ALA A 5 -5.21 -13.83 -7.75
N GLY A 6 -3.92 -14.15 -7.77
CA GLY A 6 -2.91 -13.42 -7.02
C GLY A 6 -3.08 -11.89 -7.19
N PRO A 7 -2.51 -11.10 -6.29
CA PRO A 7 -2.83 -9.68 -6.16
C PRO A 7 -2.70 -8.94 -7.50
N ARG A 8 -3.76 -8.21 -7.84
CA ARG A 8 -3.90 -7.51 -9.11
C ARG A 8 -2.88 -6.37 -9.17
N LYS A 9 -2.19 -6.22 -10.30
CA LYS A 9 -1.38 -5.03 -10.58
C LYS A 9 -2.26 -3.83 -10.87
N VAL A 10 -1.98 -2.71 -10.23
CA VAL A 10 -2.76 -1.46 -10.35
C VAL A 10 -1.84 -0.27 -10.51
N ASP A 11 -2.38 0.82 -11.04
CA ASP A 11 -1.69 2.11 -11.09
C ASP A 11 -1.79 2.86 -9.76
N ALA A 12 -1.04 3.97 -9.65
CA ALA A 12 -1.02 4.81 -8.46
C ALA A 12 -2.40 5.41 -8.14
N GLU A 13 -3.17 5.88 -9.12
CA GLU A 13 -4.43 6.56 -8.82
C GLU A 13 -5.46 5.59 -8.23
N TYR A 14 -5.60 4.40 -8.82
CA TYR A 14 -6.47 3.36 -8.27
C TYR A 14 -6.04 2.92 -6.86
N ALA A 15 -4.73 2.82 -6.61
CA ALA A 15 -4.24 2.49 -5.28
C ALA A 15 -4.59 3.57 -4.24
N ILE A 16 -4.60 4.85 -4.62
CA ILE A 16 -5.00 5.93 -3.72
C ILE A 16 -6.51 5.90 -3.47
N GLU A 17 -7.32 5.74 -4.51
CA GLU A 17 -8.77 5.57 -4.37
C GLU A 17 -9.08 4.44 -3.39
N TYR A 18 -8.41 3.29 -3.57
CA TYR A 18 -8.55 2.15 -2.65
C TYR A 18 -8.17 2.51 -1.21
N LEU A 19 -7.02 3.15 -0.99
CA LEU A 19 -6.58 3.55 0.35
C LEU A 19 -7.52 4.58 0.99
N GLN A 20 -8.15 5.45 0.20
CA GLN A 20 -9.15 6.41 0.66
C GLN A 20 -10.45 5.73 1.10
N GLU A 21 -10.91 4.73 0.35
CA GLU A 21 -12.09 3.92 0.68
C GLU A 21 -11.84 2.97 1.88
N HIS A 22 -10.58 2.60 2.11
CA HIS A 22 -10.16 1.67 3.16
C HIS A 22 -9.10 2.28 4.09
N PRO A 23 -9.49 3.13 5.06
CA PRO A 23 -8.54 3.82 5.94
C PRO A 23 -7.66 2.91 6.81
N GLN A 24 -8.06 1.65 6.99
CA GLN A 24 -7.27 0.64 7.68
C GLN A 24 -6.18 0.02 6.81
N ALA A 25 -6.28 0.13 5.48
CA ALA A 25 -5.32 -0.40 4.54
C ALA A 25 -4.02 0.44 4.53
N GLY A 26 -2.96 -0.13 3.96
CA GLY A 26 -1.69 0.58 3.84
C GLY A 26 -0.90 0.14 2.61
N LEU A 27 -0.08 1.05 2.10
CA LEU A 27 0.94 0.76 1.10
C LEU A 27 2.20 0.29 1.84
N CYS A 28 2.53 -0.98 1.72
CA CYS A 28 3.75 -1.55 2.26
C CYS A 28 4.79 -1.71 1.15
N CYS A 29 6.01 -1.28 1.41
CA CYS A 29 7.15 -1.53 0.54
C CYS A 29 8.24 -2.30 1.28
N GLU A 30 8.82 -3.30 0.61
CA GLU A 30 9.98 -4.07 1.02
C GLU A 30 10.95 -4.10 -0.17
N ASP A 31 12.15 -3.54 0.01
CA ASP A 31 13.12 -3.29 -1.05
C ASP A 31 12.52 -2.56 -2.27
N ARG A 32 12.33 -3.26 -3.39
CA ARG A 32 11.78 -2.74 -4.65
C ARG A 32 10.34 -3.21 -4.92
N ARG A 33 9.71 -3.87 -3.95
CA ARG A 33 8.37 -4.41 -4.08
C ARG A 33 7.44 -3.60 -3.20
N CYS A 34 6.34 -3.14 -3.77
CA CYS A 34 5.30 -2.45 -3.03
C CYS A 34 3.94 -3.09 -3.31
N TRP A 35 3.11 -3.14 -2.28
CA TRP A 35 1.78 -3.71 -2.33
C TRP A 35 0.85 -2.99 -1.37
N ILE A 36 -0.45 -3.07 -1.63
CA ILE A 36 -1.46 -2.68 -0.65
C ILE A 36 -1.75 -3.88 0.24
N THR A 37 -1.72 -3.66 1.55
CA THR A 37 -2.24 -4.56 2.57
C THR A 37 -3.66 -4.13 2.97
N PRO A 38 -4.60 -5.07 3.21
CA PRO A 38 -5.93 -4.75 3.73
C PRO A 38 -5.91 -4.17 5.15
N ASN A 39 -4.82 -4.38 5.90
CA ASN A 39 -4.63 -3.84 7.25
C ASN A 39 -3.18 -3.38 7.42
N ALA A 40 -2.98 -2.10 7.70
CA ALA A 40 -1.70 -1.46 7.93
C ALA A 40 -0.88 -2.13 9.07
N ASN A 41 -1.54 -2.80 10.01
CA ASN A 41 -0.88 -3.56 11.08
C ASN A 41 -0.46 -4.99 10.65
N GLU A 42 -0.95 -5.49 9.52
CA GLU A 42 -0.68 -6.83 9.00
C GLU A 42 -0.05 -6.72 7.61
N THR A 43 1.26 -6.53 7.54
CA THR A 43 1.93 -6.20 6.28
C THR A 43 2.18 -7.40 5.36
N ASP A 44 1.93 -8.63 5.80
CA ASP A 44 2.22 -9.85 5.02
C ASP A 44 1.16 -10.14 3.94
N GLN A 45 -0.06 -9.64 4.11
CA GLN A 45 -1.12 -9.79 3.12
C GLN A 45 -0.94 -8.80 1.97
N ARG A 46 -1.22 -9.29 0.75
CA ARG A 46 -1.06 -8.53 -0.50
C ARG A 46 -2.36 -8.63 -1.28
N ILE A 47 -3.06 -7.52 -1.42
CA ILE A 47 -4.32 -7.46 -2.18
C ILE A 47 -4.12 -6.80 -3.55
N LEU A 48 -3.23 -5.81 -3.63
CA LEU A 48 -2.85 -5.13 -4.86
C LEU A 48 -1.33 -5.03 -4.94
N LEU A 49 -0.77 -5.17 -6.15
CA LEU A 49 0.65 -4.98 -6.41
C LEU A 49 0.88 -3.70 -7.19
N LEU A 50 1.96 -3.00 -6.87
CA LEU A 50 2.45 -1.88 -7.67
C LEU A 50 3.84 -2.22 -8.20
N ASP A 51 4.11 -1.78 -9.44
CA ASP A 51 5.49 -1.74 -9.90
C ASP A 51 6.25 -0.61 -9.21
N VAL A 52 7.57 -0.57 -9.43
CA VAL A 52 8.44 0.39 -8.77
C VAL A 52 8.11 1.83 -9.14
N VAL A 53 7.64 2.10 -10.36
CA VAL A 53 7.37 3.44 -10.85
C VAL A 53 6.09 3.98 -10.22
N GLU A 54 5.02 3.19 -10.22
CA GLU A 54 3.75 3.57 -9.60
C GLU A 54 3.89 3.69 -8.08
N ALA A 55 4.66 2.79 -7.46
CA ALA A 55 4.93 2.87 -6.03
C ALA A 55 5.75 4.11 -5.64
N ASP A 56 6.75 4.50 -6.44
CA ASP A 56 7.52 5.73 -6.16
C ASP A 56 6.64 6.97 -6.30
N ARG A 57 5.73 7.02 -7.28
CA ARG A 57 4.73 8.09 -7.39
C ARG A 57 3.85 8.20 -6.15
N LEU A 58 3.42 7.07 -5.59
CA LEU A 58 2.62 7.06 -4.36
C LEU A 58 3.39 7.61 -3.16
N LYS A 59 4.67 7.27 -3.01
CA LYS A 59 5.47 7.73 -1.86
C LYS A 59 5.58 9.25 -1.80
N ASP A 60 5.52 9.91 -2.95
CA ASP A 60 5.57 11.36 -3.10
C ASP A 60 4.18 12.02 -3.09
N ASP A 61 3.08 11.23 -3.08
CA ASP A 61 1.73 11.79 -3.07
C ASP A 61 1.41 12.43 -1.70
N PRO A 62 0.98 13.71 -1.67
CA PRO A 62 0.74 14.44 -0.43
C PRO A 62 -0.44 13.89 0.40
N ARG A 63 -1.28 13.02 -0.19
CA ARG A 63 -2.38 12.31 0.50
C ARG A 63 -1.86 11.15 1.34
N LEU A 64 -0.65 10.65 1.08
CA LEU A 64 -0.03 9.55 1.82
C LEU A 64 0.94 10.06 2.88
N ARG A 65 1.01 9.32 4.00
CA ARG A 65 1.94 9.60 5.09
C ARG A 65 2.70 8.35 5.47
N LEU A 66 4.03 8.47 5.50
CA LEU A 66 4.90 7.44 6.05
C LEU A 66 4.63 7.25 7.55
N VAL A 67 4.41 6.00 7.94
CA VAL A 67 4.29 5.54 9.32
C VAL A 67 5.67 5.14 9.81
N SER A 68 6.14 5.80 10.87
CA SER A 68 7.38 5.42 11.55
C SER A 68 7.14 4.24 12.51
N GLY A 69 8.17 3.42 12.73
CA GLY A 69 8.15 2.39 13.78
C GLY A 69 7.33 1.14 13.45
N ILE A 70 7.26 0.75 12.17
CA ILE A 70 6.64 -0.52 11.79
C ILE A 70 7.32 -1.71 12.46
N ALA A 71 6.56 -2.76 12.76
CA ALA A 71 7.07 -3.95 13.47
C ALA A 71 8.00 -4.84 12.61
N HIS A 72 8.00 -4.67 11.29
CA HIS A 72 8.77 -5.49 10.35
C HIS A 72 10.04 -4.76 9.89
N ALA A 73 11.21 -5.33 10.19
CA ALA A 73 12.48 -4.78 9.76
C ALA A 73 12.59 -4.75 8.23
N GLY A 74 13.11 -3.65 7.67
CA GLY A 74 13.34 -3.50 6.22
C GLY A 74 12.10 -3.10 5.41
N ARG A 75 10.94 -2.95 6.05
CA ARG A 75 9.73 -2.47 5.37
C ARG A 75 9.55 -0.96 5.57
N SER A 76 8.66 -0.37 4.79
CA SER A 76 8.14 0.98 5.01
C SER A 76 6.65 0.97 4.70
N LEU A 77 5.87 1.72 5.47
CA LEU A 77 4.42 1.71 5.40
C LEU A 77 3.89 3.12 5.23
N TRP A 78 3.07 3.33 4.20
CA TRP A 78 2.33 4.57 4.00
C TRP A 78 0.85 4.31 4.18
N VAL A 79 0.14 5.26 4.79
CA VAL A 79 -1.31 5.23 4.96
C VAL A 79 -1.91 6.52 4.44
N VAL A 80 -3.19 6.49 4.08
CA VAL A 80 -3.90 7.71 3.69
C VAL A 80 -4.04 8.66 4.87
N ARG A 81 -3.79 9.94 4.64
CA ARG A 81 -4.02 10.99 5.63
C ARG A 81 -5.53 11.17 5.77
N ARG A 82 -6.03 11.23 7.01
CA ARG A 82 -7.38 11.78 7.26
C ARG A 82 -7.40 13.23 6.75
N MET A 83 -8.17 13.48 5.71
CA MET A 83 -8.58 14.84 5.35
C MET A 83 -9.64 15.26 6.37
N THR A 84 -9.23 16.06 7.35
CA THR A 84 -10.14 16.83 8.20
C THR A 84 -10.57 18.09 7.48
#